data_AF-A0A226X4J8-F1
#
_entry.id   AF-A0A226X4J8-F1
#
_cell.length_a   1.000
_cell.length_b   1.000
_cell.length_c   1.000
_cell.angle_alpha   90.00
_cell.angle_beta   90.00
_cell.angle_gamma   90.00
#
_symmetry.space_group_name_H-M   'P 1'
#
loop_
_entity.id
_entity.type
_entity.pdbx_description
1 polymer ?
#
loop_
_entity_poly.entity_id
_entity_poly.type
_entity_poly.pdbx_seq_one_letter_code
_entity_poly.pdbx_strand_id
1 'polypeptide(L)'
;MRSIRQYLPAGLFFAALLMPALSCLYSPALKPFLLTRLHGGDTSTLEEEVRRTNPLWTGALQLYSTTLYRFGISSNPNAARIGLDGWVFLGNEHNENFAQAIRQRVISNDDASHWGEVLDDQRAWLKSQGIPSVFVFAPMKANIYPEKLPRWAQVMRYGKPSIFDMLQRHTGDELLDLRHALIQNKQYGLTYSMLNSHWSDYGAYSAWQVVAKRLEKDISGFKAYGTGPVVKINRTTYGNEFDAMVNIHVDNAWDVYSLAQPQPDIEMQQADGTWSSLHGDPATDVLDLPRHTRNPSATNNLKALVLRDSMGNSLSPFLQGSFKETFQEHHHFFPGYSLNLPQLIETKKPDVVIYVMTERFDIEPLGNLYYWRSERNYRESKADILPLKVTAGGSRVSLDTAFVLNDGITKGGVLHLRLRSKSDTYVHLAYGAERARNEFYETVTRGWNDLYFELPARPGNGVIDLTSPDGNVAEIQQADFKPAG
;
A
#
# COMPACT_ATOMS: atom_id res chain seq x y z
N MET A 1 -20.46 14.44 -51.63
CA MET A 1 -20.78 13.96 -50.25
C MET A 1 -19.55 13.52 -49.41
N ARG A 2 -18.29 13.71 -49.85
CA ARG A 2 -17.09 13.41 -49.04
C ARG A 2 -16.69 14.52 -48.03
N SER A 3 -17.29 15.70 -48.09
CA SER A 3 -16.88 16.87 -47.29
C SER A 3 -17.51 17.00 -45.89
N ILE A 4 -18.59 16.28 -45.59
CA ILE A 4 -19.25 16.36 -44.26
C ILE A 4 -18.59 15.40 -43.26
N ARG A 5 -18.14 14.22 -43.72
CA ARG A 5 -17.51 13.20 -42.86
C ARG A 5 -16.18 13.64 -42.24
N GLN A 6 -15.43 14.52 -42.90
CA GLN A 6 -14.14 15.04 -42.39
C GLN A 6 -14.29 16.02 -41.23
N TYR A 7 -15.42 16.75 -41.13
CA TYR A 7 -15.68 17.70 -40.04
C TYR A 7 -16.47 17.06 -38.90
N LEU A 8 -17.01 15.86 -39.09
CA LEU A 8 -17.79 15.13 -38.09
C LEU A 8 -17.04 14.97 -36.74
N PRO A 9 -15.72 14.63 -36.72
CA PRO A 9 -14.98 14.53 -35.46
C PRO A 9 -14.83 15.88 -34.74
N ALA A 10 -14.56 16.95 -35.50
CA ALA A 10 -14.44 18.30 -34.94
C ALA A 10 -15.78 18.82 -34.42
N GLY A 11 -16.87 18.61 -35.16
CA GLY A 11 -18.22 18.97 -34.73
C GLY A 11 -18.64 18.21 -33.46
N LEU A 12 -18.36 16.92 -33.38
CA LEU A 12 -18.59 16.11 -32.18
C LEU A 12 -17.77 16.58 -30.99
N PHE A 13 -16.51 16.97 -31.21
CA PHE A 13 -15.66 17.56 -30.18
C PHE A 13 -16.23 18.86 -29.62
N PHE A 14 -16.58 19.82 -30.48
CA PHE A 14 -17.17 21.09 -30.04
C PHE A 14 -18.53 20.90 -29.35
N ALA A 15 -19.36 19.99 -29.84
CA ALA A 15 -20.61 19.63 -29.18
C ALA A 15 -20.33 19.08 -27.78
N ALA A 16 -19.42 18.12 -27.65
CA ALA A 16 -19.04 17.52 -26.37
C ALA A 16 -18.52 18.57 -25.38
N LEU A 17 -17.68 19.54 -25.82
CA LEU A 17 -17.19 20.64 -24.99
C LEU A 17 -18.31 21.49 -24.37
N LEU A 18 -19.41 21.70 -25.09
CA LEU A 18 -20.53 22.54 -24.66
C LEU A 18 -21.56 21.77 -23.82
N MET A 19 -21.60 20.44 -23.91
CA MET A 19 -22.62 19.61 -23.27
C MET A 19 -22.69 19.76 -21.75
N PRO A 20 -21.59 19.79 -20.98
CA PRO A 20 -21.67 20.02 -19.53
C PRO A 20 -22.33 21.37 -19.19
N ALA A 21 -21.93 22.45 -19.87
CA ALA A 21 -22.49 23.78 -19.66
C ALA A 21 -23.98 23.86 -20.06
N LEU A 22 -24.34 23.26 -21.20
CA LEU A 22 -25.72 23.15 -21.66
C LEU A 22 -26.58 22.33 -20.69
N SER A 23 -26.03 21.26 -20.11
CA SER A 23 -26.76 20.45 -19.13
C SER A 23 -27.09 21.24 -17.87
N CYS A 24 -26.20 22.12 -17.39
CA CYS A 24 -26.44 22.97 -16.23
C CYS A 24 -27.69 23.86 -16.38
N LEU A 25 -28.05 24.26 -17.60
CA LEU A 25 -29.24 25.07 -17.89
C LEU A 25 -30.55 24.40 -17.44
N TYR A 26 -30.54 23.09 -17.25
CA TYR A 26 -31.70 22.31 -16.83
C TYR A 26 -31.74 22.07 -15.32
N SER A 27 -30.75 22.52 -14.55
CA SER A 27 -30.77 22.37 -13.09
C SER A 27 -31.67 23.44 -12.44
N PRO A 28 -32.62 23.04 -11.56
CA PRO A 28 -33.40 24.00 -10.77
C PRO A 28 -32.53 24.80 -9.78
N ALA A 29 -31.33 24.30 -9.45
CA ALA A 29 -30.36 24.97 -8.57
C ALA A 29 -29.47 25.99 -9.31
N LEU A 30 -29.54 26.08 -10.65
CA LEU A 30 -28.70 27.01 -11.42
C LEU A 30 -28.97 28.47 -11.07
N LYS A 31 -30.25 28.84 -10.97
CA LYS A 31 -30.67 30.21 -10.65
C LYS A 31 -30.19 30.66 -9.26
N PRO A 32 -30.41 29.90 -8.17
CA PRO A 32 -29.87 30.26 -6.86
C PRO A 32 -28.34 30.24 -6.84
N PHE A 33 -27.67 29.29 -7.52
CA PHE A 33 -26.21 29.28 -7.68
C PHE A 33 -25.68 30.60 -8.27
N LEU A 34 -26.21 31.04 -9.42
CA LEU A 34 -25.78 32.28 -10.08
C LEU A 34 -26.03 33.51 -9.21
N LEU A 35 -27.17 33.58 -8.54
CA LEU A 35 -27.49 34.69 -7.63
C LEU A 35 -26.53 34.74 -6.45
N THR A 36 -26.24 33.62 -5.79
CA THR A 36 -25.29 33.56 -4.67
C THR A 36 -23.88 33.97 -5.11
N ARG A 37 -23.42 33.49 -6.28
CA ARG A 37 -22.11 33.85 -6.84
C ARG A 37 -22.00 35.34 -7.14
N LEU A 38 -23.05 35.94 -7.71
CA LEU A 38 -23.10 37.37 -8.03
C LEU A 38 -23.02 38.26 -6.78
N HIS A 39 -23.51 37.77 -5.63
CA HIS A 39 -23.45 38.49 -4.35
C HIS A 39 -22.23 38.11 -3.51
N GLY A 40 -21.26 37.37 -4.07
CA GLY A 40 -20.03 36.97 -3.38
C GLY A 40 -20.21 35.90 -2.29
N GLY A 41 -21.35 35.19 -2.28
CA GLY A 41 -21.62 34.13 -1.31
C GLY A 41 -20.93 32.81 -1.64
N ASP A 42 -20.84 31.92 -0.66
CA ASP A 42 -20.33 30.55 -0.86
C ASP A 42 -21.30 29.73 -1.73
N THR A 43 -20.76 29.12 -2.78
CA THR A 43 -21.50 28.33 -3.75
C THR A 43 -21.25 26.83 -3.68
N SER A 44 -20.39 26.36 -2.79
CA SER A 44 -19.96 24.95 -2.71
C SER A 44 -21.14 23.96 -2.66
N THR A 45 -22.10 24.20 -1.77
CA THR A 45 -23.31 23.37 -1.61
C THR A 45 -24.24 23.45 -2.82
N LEU A 46 -24.37 24.63 -3.43
CA LEU A 46 -25.19 24.84 -4.63
C LEU A 46 -24.55 24.24 -5.88
N GLU A 47 -23.22 24.17 -5.95
CA GLU A 47 -22.50 23.46 -7.03
C GLU A 47 -22.78 21.97 -6.97
N GLU A 48 -22.75 21.36 -5.77
CA GLU A 48 -23.16 19.97 -5.57
C GLU A 48 -24.64 19.76 -5.89
N GLU A 49 -25.51 20.68 -5.47
CA GLU A 49 -26.94 20.63 -5.76
C GLU A 49 -27.22 20.70 -7.28
N VAL A 50 -26.51 21.57 -8.02
CA VAL A 50 -26.63 21.67 -9.48
C VAL A 50 -26.23 20.36 -10.15
N ARG A 51 -25.16 19.72 -9.69
CA ARG A 51 -24.69 18.43 -10.21
C ARG A 51 -25.66 17.30 -9.89
N ARG A 52 -26.16 17.25 -8.64
CA ARG A 52 -27.06 16.21 -8.14
C ARG A 52 -28.45 16.26 -8.76
N THR A 53 -28.97 17.45 -9.01
CA THR A 53 -30.34 17.67 -9.51
C THR A 53 -30.45 17.67 -11.04
N ASN A 54 -29.33 17.62 -11.76
CA ASN A 54 -29.29 17.63 -13.21
C ASN A 54 -29.21 16.19 -13.76
N PRO A 55 -30.33 15.63 -14.28
CA PRO A 55 -30.36 14.24 -14.73
C PRO A 55 -29.48 13.99 -15.96
N LEU A 56 -29.06 15.04 -16.69
CA LEU A 56 -28.21 14.93 -17.87
C LEU A 56 -26.72 15.11 -17.54
N TRP A 57 -26.38 15.54 -16.32
CA TRP A 57 -25.01 15.92 -15.93
C TRP A 57 -24.02 14.77 -16.12
N THR A 58 -24.34 13.59 -15.58
CA THR A 58 -23.47 12.41 -15.68
C THR A 58 -23.25 11.99 -17.13
N GLY A 59 -24.31 11.93 -17.93
CA GLY A 59 -24.20 11.58 -19.35
C GLY A 59 -23.42 12.62 -20.17
N ALA A 60 -23.57 13.91 -19.85
CA ALA A 60 -22.82 15.00 -20.47
C ALA A 60 -21.32 14.93 -20.14
N LEU A 61 -20.97 14.63 -18.88
CA LEU A 61 -19.57 14.41 -18.46
C LEU A 61 -18.96 13.19 -19.12
N GLN A 62 -19.68 12.07 -19.20
CA GLN A 62 -19.21 10.86 -19.88
C GLN A 62 -18.95 11.12 -21.36
N LEU A 63 -19.89 11.80 -22.05
CA LEU A 63 -19.70 12.16 -23.46
C LEU A 63 -18.51 13.11 -23.65
N TYR A 64 -18.38 14.13 -22.80
CA TYR A 64 -17.27 15.07 -22.80
C TYR A 64 -15.92 14.35 -22.62
N SER A 65 -15.76 13.64 -21.52
CA SER A 65 -14.51 12.96 -21.17
C SER A 65 -14.15 11.87 -22.17
N THR A 66 -15.11 11.05 -22.61
CA THR A 66 -14.88 10.00 -23.62
C THR A 66 -14.50 10.60 -24.97
N THR A 67 -15.07 11.76 -25.34
CA THR A 67 -14.67 12.47 -26.55
C THR A 67 -13.24 12.97 -26.44
N LEU A 68 -12.88 13.67 -25.36
CA LEU A 68 -11.50 14.12 -25.13
C LEU A 68 -10.51 12.95 -25.15
N TYR A 69 -10.84 11.84 -24.50
CA TYR A 69 -10.05 10.62 -24.50
C TYR A 69 -9.76 10.09 -25.91
N ARG A 70 -10.77 10.07 -26.80
CA ARG A 70 -10.59 9.68 -28.21
C ARG A 70 -9.65 10.61 -28.99
N PHE A 71 -9.45 11.85 -28.52
CA PHE A 71 -8.46 12.79 -29.05
C PHE A 71 -7.11 12.74 -28.31
N GLY A 72 -6.92 11.81 -27.37
CA GLY A 72 -5.69 11.70 -26.59
C GLY A 72 -5.57 12.74 -25.47
N ILE A 73 -6.68 13.36 -25.07
CA ILE A 73 -6.72 14.43 -24.07
C ILE A 73 -7.44 13.92 -22.81
N SER A 74 -6.86 14.17 -21.63
CA SER A 74 -7.53 13.87 -20.37
C SER A 74 -8.39 15.06 -19.93
N SER A 75 -9.60 14.78 -19.47
CA SER A 75 -10.46 15.78 -18.82
C SER A 75 -9.92 16.19 -17.44
N ASN A 76 -9.16 15.32 -16.78
CA ASN A 76 -8.43 15.61 -15.56
C ASN A 76 -7.03 14.98 -15.61
N PRO A 77 -6.01 15.71 -16.12
CA PRO A 77 -4.64 15.21 -16.21
C PRO A 77 -3.98 14.89 -14.86
N ASN A 78 -4.48 15.44 -13.75
CA ASN A 78 -3.94 15.13 -12.42
C ASN A 78 -4.38 13.75 -11.92
N ALA A 79 -5.56 13.29 -12.34
CA ALA A 79 -6.10 11.96 -12.06
C ALA A 79 -5.66 10.90 -13.07
N ALA A 80 -5.76 11.22 -14.36
CA ALA A 80 -5.52 10.26 -15.43
C ALA A 80 -4.79 10.92 -16.61
N ARG A 81 -3.84 10.21 -17.22
CA ARG A 81 -3.02 10.67 -18.34
C ARG A 81 -3.24 9.76 -19.53
N ILE A 82 -3.71 10.33 -20.65
CA ILE A 82 -3.95 9.55 -21.86
C ILE A 82 -2.64 9.34 -22.59
N GLY A 83 -2.33 8.08 -22.89
CA GLY A 83 -1.20 7.62 -23.69
C GLY A 83 -1.57 7.34 -25.13
N LEU A 84 -0.71 6.57 -25.79
CA LEU A 84 -0.94 6.12 -27.17
C LEU A 84 -1.92 4.94 -27.18
N ASP A 85 -2.61 4.76 -28.31
CA ASP A 85 -3.51 3.62 -28.57
C ASP A 85 -4.59 3.40 -27.50
N GLY A 86 -5.08 4.47 -26.86
CA GLY A 86 -6.12 4.40 -25.84
C GLY A 86 -5.64 3.92 -24.46
N TRP A 87 -4.34 3.78 -24.23
CA TRP A 87 -3.82 3.48 -22.90
C TRP A 87 -4.00 4.68 -21.97
N VAL A 88 -4.36 4.43 -20.72
CA VAL A 88 -4.51 5.49 -19.71
C VAL A 88 -3.66 5.17 -18.50
N PHE A 89 -2.89 6.14 -18.01
CA PHE A 89 -2.00 6.01 -16.86
C PHE A 89 -2.52 6.84 -15.70
N LEU A 90 -2.19 6.45 -14.47
CA LEU A 90 -2.49 7.28 -13.30
C LEU A 90 -1.75 8.64 -13.40
N GLY A 91 -2.42 9.69 -12.96
CA GLY A 91 -1.85 11.03 -12.81
C GLY A 91 -1.10 11.22 -11.48
N ASN A 92 -0.82 12.47 -11.13
CA ASN A 92 0.01 12.79 -9.96
C ASN A 92 -0.75 12.79 -8.63
N GLU A 93 -2.08 12.76 -8.63
CA GLU A 93 -2.84 12.61 -7.37
C GLU A 93 -2.64 11.23 -6.70
N HIS A 94 -2.06 10.27 -7.42
CA HIS A 94 -1.74 8.93 -6.92
C HIS A 94 -0.27 8.80 -6.57
N ASN A 95 0.20 9.57 -5.59
CA ASN A 95 1.60 9.62 -5.14
C ASN A 95 2.57 10.06 -6.25
N GLU A 96 2.24 11.14 -6.97
CA GLU A 96 3.09 11.64 -8.06
C GLU A 96 3.34 10.60 -9.17
N ASN A 97 2.43 9.63 -9.37
CA ASN A 97 2.64 8.47 -10.24
C ASN A 97 3.16 8.83 -11.63
N PHE A 98 2.55 9.83 -12.28
CA PHE A 98 2.98 10.20 -13.63
C PHE A 98 4.35 10.88 -13.65
N ALA A 99 4.66 11.71 -12.66
CA ALA A 99 5.99 12.30 -12.49
C ALA A 99 7.06 11.22 -12.26
N GLN A 100 6.74 10.14 -11.52
CA GLN A 100 7.61 8.96 -11.41
C GLN A 100 7.76 8.21 -12.75
N ALA A 101 6.65 8.04 -13.49
CA ALA A 101 6.63 7.36 -14.79
C ALA A 101 7.53 8.05 -15.84
N ILE A 102 7.58 9.38 -15.83
CA ILE A 102 8.40 10.18 -16.75
C ILE A 102 9.79 10.54 -16.19
N ARG A 103 10.15 10.00 -15.01
CA ARG A 103 11.45 10.22 -14.34
C ARG A 103 11.71 11.70 -13.98
N GLN A 104 10.64 12.41 -13.63
CA GLN A 104 10.73 13.75 -13.07
C GLN A 104 10.77 13.71 -11.53
N ARG A 105 10.01 12.79 -10.92
CA ARG A 105 10.14 12.48 -9.49
C ARG A 105 11.24 11.43 -9.32
N VAL A 106 12.23 11.77 -8.50
CA VAL A 106 13.35 10.92 -8.07
C VAL A 106 13.50 11.04 -6.56
N ILE A 107 14.02 10.01 -5.91
CA ILE A 107 14.40 10.04 -4.50
C ILE A 107 15.88 10.39 -4.35
N SER A 108 16.32 10.83 -3.18
CA SER A 108 17.76 11.02 -2.90
C SER A 108 18.45 9.67 -2.65
N ASN A 109 19.79 9.63 -2.69
CA ASN A 109 20.53 8.44 -2.26
C ASN A 109 20.34 8.16 -0.76
N ASP A 110 20.14 9.20 0.06
CA ASP A 110 19.87 9.04 1.49
C ASP A 110 18.51 8.39 1.71
N ASP A 111 17.48 8.83 0.97
CA ASP A 111 16.16 8.18 1.01
C ASP A 111 16.24 6.72 0.55
N ALA A 112 17.00 6.43 -0.51
CA ALA A 112 17.19 5.06 -1.00
C ALA A 112 17.96 4.19 0.02
N SER A 113 18.94 4.77 0.72
CA SER A 113 19.66 4.11 1.82
C SER A 113 18.74 3.84 3.00
N HIS A 114 17.93 4.81 3.42
CA HIS A 114 16.92 4.65 4.46
C HIS A 114 15.93 3.54 4.13
N TRP A 115 15.52 3.46 2.86
CA TRP A 115 14.70 2.38 2.34
C TRP A 115 15.34 1.01 2.55
N GLY A 116 16.61 0.87 2.17
CA GLY A 116 17.38 -0.36 2.35
C GLY A 116 17.51 -0.75 3.81
N GLU A 117 17.81 0.20 4.70
CA GLU A 117 17.91 -0.04 6.13
C GLU A 117 16.60 -0.53 6.75
N VAL A 118 15.47 0.11 6.43
CA VAL A 118 14.16 -0.34 6.94
C VAL A 118 13.85 -1.75 6.47
N LEU A 119 14.10 -2.06 5.20
CA LEU A 119 13.88 -3.38 4.65
C LEU A 119 14.75 -4.43 5.35
N ASP A 120 16.03 -4.16 5.51
CA ASP A 120 16.97 -5.07 6.16
C ASP A 120 16.64 -5.30 7.63
N ASP A 121 16.25 -4.24 8.35
CA ASP A 121 15.87 -4.34 9.77
C ASP A 121 14.57 -5.14 9.94
N GLN A 122 13.55 -4.89 9.12
CA GLN A 122 12.32 -5.69 9.11
C GLN A 122 12.61 -7.17 8.84
N ARG A 123 13.49 -7.44 7.88
CA ARG A 123 13.89 -8.81 7.52
C ARG A 123 14.68 -9.50 8.62
N ALA A 124 15.65 -8.80 9.21
CA ALA A 124 16.44 -9.32 10.32
C ALA A 124 15.55 -9.62 11.53
N TRP A 125 14.58 -8.75 11.82
CA TRP A 125 13.59 -8.96 12.86
C TRP A 125 12.73 -10.20 12.58
N LEU A 126 12.09 -10.30 11.40
CA LEU A 126 11.29 -11.48 11.03
C LEU A 126 12.11 -12.79 11.06
N LYS A 127 13.35 -12.74 10.55
CA LYS A 127 14.28 -13.87 10.60
C LYS A 127 14.64 -14.27 12.03
N SER A 128 14.77 -13.31 12.95
CA SER A 128 14.98 -13.60 14.39
C SER A 128 13.80 -14.35 15.02
N GLN A 129 12.61 -14.21 14.45
CA GLN A 129 11.41 -14.96 14.82
C GLN A 129 11.29 -16.30 14.07
N GLY A 130 12.25 -16.64 13.20
CA GLY A 130 12.21 -17.83 12.35
C GLY A 130 11.27 -17.71 11.15
N ILE A 131 10.83 -16.50 10.80
CA ILE A 131 9.83 -16.25 9.76
C ILE A 131 10.52 -15.64 8.52
N PRO A 132 10.62 -16.36 7.38
CA PRO A 132 11.07 -15.77 6.13
C PRO A 132 10.10 -14.69 5.63
N SER A 133 10.62 -13.76 4.82
CA SER A 133 9.82 -12.72 4.19
C SER A 133 10.17 -12.47 2.74
N VAL A 134 9.15 -12.13 1.95
CA VAL A 134 9.27 -11.83 0.52
C VAL A 134 8.61 -10.48 0.23
N PHE A 135 9.34 -9.61 -0.47
CA PHE A 135 8.88 -8.27 -0.82
C PHE A 135 8.62 -8.20 -2.33
N VAL A 136 7.33 -8.19 -2.69
CA VAL A 136 6.86 -8.18 -4.07
C VAL A 136 6.45 -6.76 -4.44
N PHE A 137 7.25 -6.15 -5.31
CA PHE A 137 7.01 -4.80 -5.80
C PHE A 137 6.41 -4.88 -7.19
N ALA A 138 5.10 -4.64 -7.24
CA ALA A 138 4.33 -4.70 -8.47
C ALA A 138 4.67 -3.49 -9.35
N PRO A 139 5.25 -3.70 -10.55
CA PRO A 139 5.77 -2.60 -11.31
C PRO A 139 4.72 -1.60 -11.74
N MET A 140 5.09 -0.33 -11.92
CA MET A 140 4.19 0.63 -12.53
C MET A 140 3.85 0.19 -13.96
N LYS A 141 2.60 0.38 -14.39
CA LYS A 141 2.18 0.14 -15.77
C LYS A 141 3.08 0.83 -16.80
N ALA A 142 3.58 2.03 -16.47
CA ALA A 142 4.53 2.77 -17.31
C ALA A 142 5.91 2.10 -17.41
N ASN A 143 6.37 1.35 -16.41
CA ASN A 143 7.62 0.59 -16.46
C ASN A 143 7.48 -0.68 -17.29
N ILE A 144 6.28 -1.25 -17.34
CA ILE A 144 5.99 -2.39 -18.20
C ILE A 144 5.72 -1.93 -19.62
N TYR A 145 4.85 -0.95 -19.86
CA TYR A 145 4.45 -0.45 -21.18
C TYR A 145 4.94 1.00 -21.46
N PRO A 146 6.27 1.27 -21.44
CA PRO A 146 6.78 2.60 -21.74
C PRO A 146 6.43 3.06 -23.17
N GLU A 147 6.31 2.14 -24.12
CA GLU A 147 5.95 2.40 -25.52
C GLU A 147 4.53 2.94 -25.69
N LYS A 148 3.67 2.80 -24.67
CA LYS A 148 2.29 3.29 -24.65
C LYS A 148 2.14 4.65 -23.99
N LEU A 149 3.19 5.20 -23.38
CA LEU A 149 3.17 6.59 -22.90
C LEU A 149 3.09 7.58 -24.07
N PRO A 150 2.63 8.83 -23.85
CA PRO A 150 2.77 9.89 -24.84
C PRO A 150 4.21 10.04 -25.31
N ARG A 151 4.44 10.36 -26.59
CA ARG A 151 5.80 10.47 -27.16
C ARG A 151 6.70 11.44 -26.37
N TRP A 152 6.16 12.58 -25.94
CA TRP A 152 6.91 13.53 -25.12
C TRP A 152 7.34 12.92 -23.77
N ALA A 153 6.49 12.10 -23.16
CA ALA A 153 6.78 11.42 -21.89
C ALA A 153 7.84 10.33 -22.08
N GLN A 154 7.83 9.62 -23.22
CA GLN A 154 8.88 8.66 -23.59
C GLN A 154 10.26 9.33 -23.69
N VAL A 155 10.32 10.54 -24.28
CA VAL A 155 11.57 11.33 -24.37
C VAL A 155 12.05 11.75 -22.99
N MET A 156 11.15 12.25 -22.12
CA MET A 156 11.52 12.76 -20.80
C MET A 156 12.20 11.72 -19.89
N ARG A 157 11.80 10.45 -20.03
CA ARG A 157 12.33 9.34 -19.24
C ARG A 157 13.55 8.63 -19.84
N TYR A 158 13.87 8.88 -21.10
CA TYR A 158 14.91 8.14 -21.80
C TYR A 158 16.27 8.26 -21.08
N GLY A 159 16.93 7.12 -20.85
CA GLY A 159 18.24 7.05 -20.19
C GLY A 159 18.26 7.35 -18.70
N LYS A 160 17.11 7.52 -18.03
CA LYS A 160 17.02 7.81 -16.59
C LYS A 160 16.52 6.60 -15.79
N PRO A 161 17.17 6.27 -14.65
CA PRO A 161 16.74 5.16 -13.79
C PRO A 161 15.36 5.43 -13.19
N SER A 162 14.57 4.38 -12.93
CA SER A 162 13.41 4.49 -12.03
C SER A 162 13.84 4.64 -10.58
N ILE A 163 12.89 4.98 -9.72
CA ILE A 163 13.09 4.90 -8.26
C ILE A 163 13.39 3.45 -7.86
N PHE A 164 12.66 2.47 -8.39
CA PHE A 164 12.97 1.05 -8.20
C PHE A 164 14.42 0.69 -8.57
N ASP A 165 14.96 1.21 -9.69
CA ASP A 165 16.37 1.00 -10.07
C ASP A 165 17.35 1.64 -9.07
N MET A 166 16.95 2.72 -8.39
CA MET A 166 17.72 3.31 -7.30
C MET A 166 17.66 2.45 -6.04
N LEU A 167 16.46 1.99 -5.65
CA LEU A 167 16.27 1.10 -4.50
C LEU A 167 17.02 -0.22 -4.65
N GLN A 168 17.01 -0.82 -5.84
CA GLN A 168 17.76 -2.07 -6.12
C GLN A 168 19.26 -1.94 -5.90
N ARG A 169 19.85 -0.75 -6.04
CA ARG A 169 21.29 -0.57 -5.75
C ARG A 169 21.63 -0.73 -4.27
N HIS A 170 20.65 -0.49 -3.40
CA HIS A 170 20.80 -0.62 -1.94
C HIS A 170 20.26 -1.96 -1.41
N THR A 171 19.24 -2.52 -2.06
CA THR A 171 18.53 -3.72 -1.59
C THR A 171 18.91 -5.00 -2.34
N GLY A 172 19.53 -4.90 -3.51
CA GLY A 172 19.88 -6.05 -4.34
C GLY A 172 18.68 -6.90 -4.74
N ASP A 173 18.83 -8.22 -4.65
CA ASP A 173 17.81 -9.21 -5.03
C ASP A 173 16.69 -9.37 -3.97
N GLU A 174 16.69 -8.54 -2.93
CA GLU A 174 15.70 -8.62 -1.84
C GLU A 174 14.38 -7.95 -2.22
N LEU A 175 14.44 -6.93 -3.08
CA LEU A 175 13.27 -6.42 -3.79
C LEU A 175 13.13 -7.20 -5.10
N LEU A 176 12.07 -8.00 -5.19
CA LEU A 176 11.86 -8.89 -6.33
C LEU A 176 11.49 -8.11 -7.59
N ASP A 177 12.34 -8.16 -8.62
CA ASP A 177 12.06 -7.52 -9.91
C ASP A 177 11.14 -8.39 -10.78
N LEU A 178 9.92 -7.91 -10.99
CA LEU A 178 8.92 -8.59 -11.81
C LEU A 178 8.89 -8.09 -13.27
N ARG A 179 9.62 -7.01 -13.60
CA ARG A 179 9.50 -6.31 -14.88
C ARG A 179 9.86 -7.20 -16.04
N HIS A 180 10.93 -7.97 -15.93
CA HIS A 180 11.37 -8.86 -16.99
C HIS A 180 10.31 -9.90 -17.34
N ALA A 181 9.72 -10.57 -16.33
CA ALA A 181 8.67 -11.55 -16.55
C ALA A 181 7.42 -10.92 -17.20
N LEU A 182 6.99 -9.75 -16.71
CA LEU A 182 5.83 -9.03 -17.23
C LEU A 182 6.04 -8.51 -18.66
N ILE A 183 7.25 -8.06 -19.00
CA ILE A 183 7.61 -7.57 -20.34
C ILE A 183 7.66 -8.74 -21.33
N GLN A 184 8.31 -9.85 -20.98
CA GLN A 184 8.40 -11.02 -21.86
C GLN A 184 7.04 -11.64 -22.15
N ASN A 185 6.13 -11.64 -21.19
CA ASN A 185 4.80 -12.25 -21.36
C ASN A 185 3.82 -11.37 -22.17
N LYS A 186 4.15 -10.11 -22.47
CA LYS A 186 3.33 -9.25 -23.35
C LYS A 186 3.05 -9.86 -24.73
N GLN A 187 3.93 -10.73 -25.20
CA GLN A 187 3.80 -11.36 -26.52
C GLN A 187 2.63 -12.35 -26.60
N TYR A 188 2.13 -12.83 -25.45
CA TYR A 188 1.04 -13.80 -25.37
C TYR A 188 -0.29 -13.16 -24.95
N GLY A 189 -0.25 -12.05 -24.20
CA GLY A 189 -1.44 -11.35 -23.71
C GLY A 189 -1.10 -10.03 -23.04
N LEU A 190 -2.13 -9.25 -22.70
CA LEU A 190 -2.01 -8.04 -21.89
C LEU A 190 -1.58 -8.45 -20.48
N THR A 191 -0.41 -7.99 -20.04
CA THR A 191 0.02 -8.14 -18.65
C THR A 191 -0.46 -6.97 -17.79
N TYR A 192 -0.85 -5.84 -18.39
CA TYR A 192 -1.58 -4.76 -17.73
C TYR A 192 -2.81 -4.37 -18.54
N SER A 193 -3.83 -3.89 -17.83
CA SER A 193 -5.03 -3.32 -18.44
C SER A 193 -4.76 -1.94 -19.05
N MET A 194 -5.48 -1.66 -20.15
CA MET A 194 -5.41 -0.36 -20.82
C MET A 194 -6.07 0.75 -20.00
N LEU A 195 -7.23 0.48 -19.40
CA LEU A 195 -8.08 1.44 -18.70
C LEU A 195 -8.26 1.13 -17.20
N ASN A 196 -7.28 0.43 -16.64
CA ASN A 196 -7.18 0.18 -15.22
C ASN A 196 -5.70 0.28 -14.82
N SER A 197 -5.40 0.72 -13.60
CA SER A 197 -4.03 0.86 -13.14
C SER A 197 -3.33 -0.48 -12.83
N HIS A 198 -4.09 -1.56 -12.66
CA HIS A 198 -3.60 -2.88 -12.26
C HIS A 198 -3.05 -3.71 -13.43
N TRP A 199 -2.25 -4.73 -13.08
CA TRP A 199 -2.01 -5.85 -13.99
C TRP A 199 -3.31 -6.57 -14.30
N SER A 200 -3.38 -7.28 -15.43
CA SER A 200 -4.47 -8.22 -15.68
C SER A 200 -4.27 -9.49 -14.84
N ASP A 201 -5.25 -10.40 -14.83
CA ASP A 201 -5.08 -11.70 -14.17
C ASP A 201 -3.94 -12.51 -14.81
N TYR A 202 -3.78 -12.42 -16.14
CA TYR A 202 -2.64 -13.03 -16.83
C TYR A 202 -1.30 -12.36 -16.46
N GLY A 203 -1.29 -11.05 -16.25
CA GLY A 203 -0.12 -10.32 -15.74
C GLY A 203 0.26 -10.76 -14.33
N ALA A 204 -0.74 -10.88 -13.44
CA ALA A 204 -0.55 -11.38 -12.09
C ALA A 204 -0.02 -12.82 -12.09
N TYR A 205 -0.54 -13.70 -12.96
CA TYR A 205 0.02 -15.04 -13.18
C TYR A 205 1.51 -14.98 -13.57
N SER A 206 1.87 -14.08 -14.50
CA SER A 206 3.25 -13.93 -14.98
C SER A 206 4.18 -13.46 -13.86
N ALA A 207 3.72 -12.54 -13.01
CA ALA A 207 4.44 -12.12 -11.80
C ALA A 207 4.53 -13.26 -10.77
N TRP A 208 3.44 -14.00 -10.56
CA TRP A 208 3.35 -15.11 -9.63
C TRP A 208 4.41 -16.18 -9.90
N GLN A 209 4.73 -16.48 -11.17
CA GLN A 209 5.78 -17.46 -11.48
C GLN A 209 7.15 -17.10 -10.85
N VAL A 210 7.46 -15.80 -10.76
CA VAL A 210 8.69 -15.32 -10.14
C VAL A 210 8.59 -15.37 -8.61
N VAL A 211 7.45 -14.92 -8.06
CA VAL A 211 7.17 -14.93 -6.61
C VAL A 211 7.16 -16.36 -6.06
N ALA A 212 6.47 -17.28 -6.73
CA ALA A 212 6.41 -18.70 -6.40
C ALA A 212 7.80 -19.32 -6.35
N LYS A 213 8.65 -19.05 -7.37
CA LYS A 213 10.02 -19.54 -7.39
C LYS A 213 10.86 -19.01 -6.22
N ARG A 214 10.64 -17.75 -5.81
CA ARG A 214 11.30 -17.18 -4.63
C ARG A 214 10.83 -17.87 -3.35
N LEU A 215 9.52 -18.08 -3.19
CA LEU A 215 8.96 -18.78 -2.04
C LEU A 215 9.43 -20.24 -1.95
N GLU A 216 9.46 -20.98 -3.05
CA GLU A 216 9.95 -22.37 -3.08
C GLU A 216 11.45 -22.49 -2.77
N LYS A 217 12.22 -21.44 -3.05
CA LYS A 217 13.64 -21.36 -2.67
C LYS A 217 13.79 -21.09 -1.16
N ASP A 218 13.01 -20.17 -0.63
CA ASP A 218 13.17 -19.66 0.74
C ASP A 218 12.46 -20.55 1.78
N ILE A 219 11.46 -21.34 1.37
CA ILE A 219 10.69 -22.21 2.24
C ILE A 219 10.90 -23.68 1.84
N SER A 220 11.65 -24.41 2.68
CA SER A 220 11.98 -25.81 2.42
C SER A 220 10.72 -26.69 2.28
N GLY A 221 10.64 -27.45 1.19
CA GLY A 221 9.53 -28.37 0.93
C GLY A 221 8.22 -27.70 0.48
N PHE A 222 8.20 -26.37 0.35
CA PHE A 222 7.05 -25.65 -0.17
C PHE A 222 6.86 -25.90 -1.66
N LYS A 223 5.59 -25.99 -2.08
CA LYS A 223 5.18 -26.08 -3.48
C LYS A 223 4.06 -25.09 -3.73
N ALA A 224 4.32 -24.13 -4.60
CA ALA A 224 3.36 -23.11 -4.93
C ALA A 224 2.28 -23.67 -5.87
N TYR A 225 1.03 -23.35 -5.59
CA TYR A 225 -0.07 -23.56 -6.51
C TYR A 225 0.02 -22.59 -7.69
N GLY A 226 -0.55 -22.96 -8.84
CA GLY A 226 -0.67 -22.04 -9.98
C GLY A 226 0.64 -21.79 -10.73
N THR A 227 1.59 -22.72 -10.66
CA THR A 227 2.87 -22.69 -11.39
C THR A 227 2.87 -23.55 -12.66
N GLY A 228 1.76 -24.23 -12.93
CA GLY A 228 1.57 -25.05 -14.13
C GLY A 228 1.34 -24.21 -15.39
N PRO A 229 1.49 -24.80 -16.59
CA PRO A 229 1.36 -24.07 -17.84
C PRO A 229 -0.05 -23.50 -18.04
N VAL A 230 -0.11 -22.31 -18.65
CA VAL A 230 -1.36 -21.72 -19.13
C VAL A 230 -1.85 -22.50 -20.35
N VAL A 231 -3.08 -23.01 -20.26
CA VAL A 231 -3.76 -23.71 -21.35
C VAL A 231 -4.32 -22.70 -22.35
N LYS A 232 -4.88 -21.60 -21.84
CA LYS A 232 -5.51 -20.58 -22.67
C LYS A 232 -5.43 -19.21 -22.01
N ILE A 233 -5.27 -18.19 -22.85
CA ILE A 233 -5.46 -16.78 -22.49
C ILE A 233 -6.69 -16.30 -23.24
N ASN A 234 -7.64 -15.69 -22.54
CA ASN A 234 -8.85 -15.10 -23.14
C ASN A 234 -8.91 -13.62 -22.81
N ARG A 235 -9.28 -12.82 -23.81
CA ARG A 235 -9.63 -11.42 -23.59
C ARG A 235 -11.09 -11.30 -23.19
N THR A 236 -11.34 -10.64 -22.08
CA THR A 236 -12.67 -10.28 -21.58
C THR A 236 -12.78 -8.76 -21.46
N THR A 237 -13.95 -8.31 -20.98
CA THR A 237 -14.15 -6.91 -20.56
C THR A 237 -14.36 -6.90 -19.05
N TYR A 238 -13.49 -6.18 -18.34
CA TYR A 238 -13.55 -6.10 -16.88
C TYR A 238 -12.97 -4.77 -16.39
N GLY A 239 -13.62 -4.16 -15.39
CA GLY A 239 -13.13 -3.06 -14.56
C GLY A 239 -12.48 -1.88 -15.31
N ASN A 240 -13.21 -0.79 -15.53
CA ASN A 240 -12.66 0.48 -16.01
C ASN A 240 -12.55 1.47 -14.85
N GLU A 241 -11.37 1.57 -14.24
CA GLU A 241 -11.12 2.48 -13.11
C GLU A 241 -11.23 3.95 -13.54
N PHE A 242 -10.87 4.27 -14.79
CA PHE A 242 -10.91 5.63 -15.30
C PHE A 242 -12.32 6.11 -15.69
N ASP A 243 -13.32 5.22 -15.77
CA ASP A 243 -14.72 5.65 -15.84
C ASP A 243 -15.11 6.32 -14.51
N ALA A 244 -14.81 5.66 -13.38
CA ALA A 244 -15.08 6.23 -12.06
C ALA A 244 -14.25 7.49 -11.75
N MET A 245 -12.98 7.54 -12.18
CA MET A 245 -12.10 8.68 -11.90
C MET A 245 -12.35 9.90 -12.79
N VAL A 246 -12.54 9.67 -14.10
CA VAL A 246 -12.54 10.75 -15.10
C VAL A 246 -13.65 10.62 -16.15
N ASN A 247 -14.64 9.74 -15.95
CA ASN A 247 -15.81 9.53 -16.81
C ASN A 247 -15.46 9.07 -18.24
N ILE A 248 -14.39 8.29 -18.40
CA ILE A 248 -14.06 7.65 -19.68
C ILE A 248 -14.89 6.36 -19.79
N HIS A 249 -16.07 6.46 -20.42
CA HIS A 249 -17.03 5.37 -20.51
C HIS A 249 -16.82 4.56 -21.80
N VAL A 250 -15.91 3.60 -21.74
CA VAL A 250 -15.62 2.63 -22.80
C VAL A 250 -15.23 1.27 -22.21
N ASP A 251 -15.34 0.21 -23.00
CA ASP A 251 -14.97 -1.14 -22.58
C ASP A 251 -13.47 -1.24 -22.29
N ASN A 252 -13.13 -1.87 -21.16
CA ASN A 252 -11.76 -2.14 -20.78
C ASN A 252 -11.38 -3.60 -21.09
N ALA A 253 -10.42 -3.79 -21.98
CA ALA A 253 -9.84 -5.10 -22.27
C ALA A 253 -9.07 -5.64 -21.06
N TRP A 254 -9.36 -6.88 -20.69
CA TRP A 254 -8.74 -7.58 -19.58
C TRP A 254 -8.41 -9.02 -19.96
N ASP A 255 -7.14 -9.42 -19.89
CA ASP A 255 -6.75 -10.77 -20.26
C ASP A 255 -6.74 -11.68 -19.03
N VAL A 256 -7.59 -12.70 -19.07
CA VAL A 256 -7.66 -13.79 -18.08
C VAL A 256 -6.94 -15.03 -18.60
N TYR A 257 -6.59 -15.94 -17.70
CA TYR A 257 -5.90 -17.18 -18.02
C TYR A 257 -6.71 -18.40 -17.55
N SER A 258 -6.37 -19.56 -18.08
CA SER A 258 -6.86 -20.85 -17.59
C SER A 258 -5.69 -21.81 -17.45
N LEU A 259 -5.56 -22.44 -16.28
CA LEU A 259 -4.56 -23.46 -16.00
C LEU A 259 -5.10 -24.85 -16.28
N ALA A 260 -4.20 -25.81 -16.50
CA ALA A 260 -4.58 -27.21 -16.61
C ALA A 260 -5.05 -27.79 -15.25
N GLN A 261 -4.49 -27.27 -14.16
CA GLN A 261 -4.88 -27.61 -12.81
C GLN A 261 -6.16 -26.85 -12.43
N PRO A 262 -7.17 -27.50 -11.85
CA PRO A 262 -8.35 -26.82 -11.34
C PRO A 262 -8.01 -25.95 -10.13
N GLN A 263 -8.74 -24.84 -9.99
CA GLN A 263 -8.65 -23.99 -8.80
C GLN A 263 -9.10 -24.77 -7.55
N PRO A 264 -8.33 -24.75 -6.45
CA PRO A 264 -8.77 -25.37 -5.21
C PRO A 264 -9.95 -24.61 -4.63
N ASP A 265 -10.86 -25.34 -3.99
CA ASP A 265 -11.87 -24.74 -3.12
C ASP A 265 -11.21 -24.04 -1.94
N ILE A 266 -11.72 -22.86 -1.60
CA ILE A 266 -11.21 -22.06 -0.48
C ILE A 266 -12.34 -21.83 0.52
N GLU A 267 -12.04 -21.93 1.80
CA GLU A 267 -12.97 -21.52 2.86
C GLU A 267 -12.59 -20.13 3.35
N MET A 268 -13.59 -19.27 3.56
CA MET A 268 -13.42 -17.90 4.02
C MET A 268 -14.08 -17.71 5.37
N GLN A 269 -13.38 -17.07 6.30
CA GLN A 269 -13.94 -16.69 7.58
C GLN A 269 -14.81 -15.43 7.43
N GLN A 270 -16.03 -15.51 7.94
CA GLN A 270 -17.00 -14.42 8.01
C GLN A 270 -16.78 -13.56 9.26
N ALA A 271 -17.39 -12.38 9.31
CA ALA A 271 -17.27 -11.45 10.43
C ALA A 271 -17.77 -12.03 11.77
N ASP A 272 -18.74 -12.95 11.72
CA ASP A 272 -19.27 -13.68 12.88
C ASP A 272 -18.40 -14.89 13.31
N GLY A 273 -17.29 -15.13 12.59
CA GLY A 273 -16.36 -16.22 12.84
C GLY A 273 -16.71 -17.53 12.13
N THR A 274 -17.86 -17.63 11.46
CA THR A 274 -18.25 -18.81 10.66
C THR A 274 -17.42 -18.94 9.39
N TRP A 275 -17.45 -20.13 8.77
CA TRP A 275 -16.72 -20.42 7.54
C TRP A 275 -17.67 -20.68 6.38
N SER A 276 -17.37 -20.11 5.21
CA SER A 276 -18.10 -20.31 3.97
C SER A 276 -17.18 -20.77 2.85
N SER A 277 -17.58 -21.75 2.05
CA SER A 277 -16.82 -22.20 0.88
C SER A 277 -16.99 -21.25 -0.31
N LEU A 278 -15.88 -20.90 -0.93
CA LEU A 278 -15.75 -20.18 -2.19
C LEU A 278 -15.31 -21.19 -3.26
N HIS A 279 -16.15 -21.38 -4.27
CA HIS A 279 -15.91 -22.28 -5.39
C HIS A 279 -15.59 -21.48 -6.66
N GLY A 280 -14.59 -21.91 -7.42
CA GLY A 280 -14.27 -21.33 -8.73
C GLY A 280 -13.22 -20.22 -8.69
N ASP A 281 -13.57 -19.03 -8.19
CA ASP A 281 -12.65 -17.87 -8.14
C ASP A 281 -12.61 -17.25 -6.73
N PRO A 282 -11.60 -17.60 -5.91
CA PRO A 282 -11.48 -17.09 -4.55
C PRO A 282 -10.80 -15.71 -4.49
N ALA A 283 -10.81 -14.92 -5.58
CA ALA A 283 -10.21 -13.59 -5.58
C ALA A 283 -10.73 -12.73 -4.41
N THR A 284 -9.79 -12.09 -3.70
CA THR A 284 -10.05 -11.17 -2.59
C THR A 284 -9.75 -9.75 -3.04
N ASP A 285 -10.76 -8.89 -3.06
CA ASP A 285 -10.58 -7.47 -3.33
C ASP A 285 -9.85 -6.78 -2.17
N VAL A 286 -9.17 -5.67 -2.42
CA VAL A 286 -8.50 -4.88 -1.38
C VAL A 286 -9.51 -4.29 -0.40
N LEU A 287 -10.73 -3.96 -0.86
CA LEU A 287 -11.79 -3.39 -0.04
C LEU A 287 -12.41 -4.43 0.92
N ASP A 288 -12.11 -5.70 0.69
CA ASP A 288 -12.57 -6.84 1.49
C ASP A 288 -11.59 -7.21 2.63
N LEU A 289 -10.50 -6.45 2.79
CA LEU A 289 -9.51 -6.70 3.85
C LEU A 289 -9.98 -6.10 5.19
N PRO A 290 -9.64 -6.72 6.34
CA PRO A 290 -8.83 -7.93 6.48
C PRO A 290 -9.57 -9.21 6.06
N ARG A 291 -8.82 -10.18 5.52
CA ARG A 291 -9.38 -11.46 5.03
C ARG A 291 -8.60 -12.65 5.57
N HIS A 292 -9.31 -13.62 6.13
CA HIS A 292 -8.76 -14.90 6.57
C HIS A 292 -9.37 -16.04 5.76
N THR A 293 -8.53 -16.85 5.12
CA THR A 293 -8.97 -18.00 4.33
C THR A 293 -8.19 -19.26 4.64
N ARG A 294 -8.80 -20.40 4.30
CA ARG A 294 -8.28 -21.76 4.43
C ARG A 294 -8.35 -22.48 3.10
N ASN A 295 -7.33 -23.27 2.81
CA ASN A 295 -7.36 -24.21 1.70
C ASN A 295 -7.46 -25.64 2.26
N PRO A 296 -8.64 -26.28 2.21
CA PRO A 296 -8.80 -27.66 2.65
C PRO A 296 -7.87 -28.64 1.92
N SER A 297 -7.56 -28.36 0.65
CA SER A 297 -6.75 -29.20 -0.23
C SER A 297 -5.24 -28.89 -0.20
N ALA A 298 -4.79 -27.96 0.64
CA ALA A 298 -3.36 -27.65 0.76
C ALA A 298 -2.54 -28.87 1.20
N THR A 299 -1.39 -29.08 0.55
CA THR A 299 -0.46 -30.20 0.81
C THR A 299 0.57 -29.89 1.90
N ASN A 300 0.46 -28.72 2.52
CA ASN A 300 1.29 -28.24 3.62
C ASN A 300 0.40 -27.70 4.75
N ASN A 301 1.02 -27.38 5.89
CA ASN A 301 0.36 -26.74 7.04
C ASN A 301 0.77 -25.27 7.21
N LEU A 302 1.36 -24.66 6.18
CA LEU A 302 1.97 -23.34 6.27
C LEU A 302 0.90 -22.25 6.28
N LYS A 303 1.17 -21.19 7.02
CA LYS A 303 0.35 -19.99 7.13
C LYS A 303 1.09 -18.79 6.55
N ALA A 304 0.44 -18.05 5.66
CA ALA A 304 1.01 -16.82 5.12
C ALA A 304 0.30 -15.59 5.68
N LEU A 305 1.07 -14.63 6.20
CA LEU A 305 0.60 -13.25 6.40
C LEU A 305 0.96 -12.45 5.15
N VAL A 306 -0.05 -11.91 4.46
CA VAL A 306 0.12 -11.15 3.24
C VAL A 306 -0.27 -9.69 3.49
N LEU A 307 0.71 -8.80 3.41
CA LEU A 307 0.55 -7.36 3.60
C LEU A 307 0.49 -6.70 2.23
N ARG A 308 -0.68 -6.24 1.81
CA ARG A 308 -0.92 -5.93 0.40
C ARG A 308 -1.78 -4.71 0.12
N ASP A 309 -1.66 -4.19 -1.10
CA ASP A 309 -2.64 -3.30 -1.72
C ASP A 309 -3.50 -4.04 -2.77
N SER A 310 -4.14 -3.29 -3.65
CA SER A 310 -5.00 -3.76 -4.73
C SER A 310 -4.25 -4.53 -5.82
N MET A 311 -2.92 -4.41 -5.94
CA MET A 311 -2.15 -5.30 -6.83
C MET A 311 -2.27 -6.76 -6.39
N GLY A 312 -2.45 -7.01 -5.10
CA GLY A 312 -2.68 -8.35 -4.60
C GLY A 312 -4.03 -8.96 -5.02
N ASN A 313 -4.98 -8.21 -5.61
CA ASN A 313 -6.30 -8.73 -5.98
C ASN A 313 -6.16 -9.99 -6.85
N SER A 314 -5.48 -9.84 -7.98
CA SER A 314 -5.24 -10.92 -8.94
C SER A 314 -4.15 -11.92 -8.50
N LEU A 315 -3.39 -11.64 -7.43
CA LEU A 315 -2.47 -12.62 -6.83
C LEU A 315 -3.13 -13.48 -5.76
N SER A 316 -4.24 -13.00 -5.19
CA SER A 316 -4.89 -13.66 -4.06
C SER A 316 -5.32 -15.10 -4.37
N PRO A 317 -5.76 -15.51 -5.58
CA PRO A 317 -6.09 -16.91 -5.83
C PRO A 317 -4.87 -17.84 -5.73
N PHE A 318 -3.68 -17.35 -6.07
CA PHE A 318 -2.46 -18.13 -5.97
C PHE A 318 -1.95 -18.25 -4.55
N LEU A 319 -1.98 -17.15 -3.80
CA LEU A 319 -1.63 -17.12 -2.39
C LEU A 319 -2.52 -18.10 -1.61
N GLN A 320 -3.84 -17.98 -1.77
CA GLN A 320 -4.81 -18.84 -1.10
C GLN A 320 -4.69 -20.30 -1.54
N GLY A 321 -4.39 -20.56 -2.82
CA GLY A 321 -4.18 -21.91 -3.32
C GLY A 321 -2.88 -22.56 -2.82
N SER A 322 -1.89 -21.79 -2.38
CA SER A 322 -0.55 -22.31 -2.04
C SER A 322 -0.35 -22.63 -0.55
N PHE A 323 -1.09 -21.96 0.34
CA PHE A 323 -0.92 -22.09 1.79
C PHE A 323 -2.14 -22.75 2.45
N LYS A 324 -1.96 -23.34 3.62
CA LYS A 324 -3.08 -23.90 4.41
C LYS A 324 -4.01 -22.82 4.93
N GLU A 325 -3.43 -21.73 5.43
CA GLU A 325 -4.14 -20.54 5.88
C GLU A 325 -3.48 -19.30 5.28
N THR A 326 -4.29 -18.31 4.87
CA THR A 326 -3.78 -16.98 4.53
C THR A 326 -4.50 -15.91 5.33
N PHE A 327 -3.72 -14.96 5.84
CA PHE A 327 -4.18 -13.74 6.49
C PHE A 327 -3.77 -12.58 5.58
N GLN A 328 -4.73 -11.98 4.89
CA GLN A 328 -4.49 -10.82 4.04
C GLN A 328 -4.89 -9.54 4.79
N GLU A 329 -3.95 -8.62 4.91
CA GLU A 329 -4.06 -7.35 5.62
C GLU A 329 -3.56 -6.22 4.72
N HIS A 330 -3.98 -4.99 4.98
CA HIS A 330 -3.39 -3.83 4.31
C HIS A 330 -1.94 -3.60 4.76
N HIS A 331 -1.10 -3.07 3.87
CA HIS A 331 0.22 -2.58 4.27
C HIS A 331 0.16 -1.13 4.83
N HIS A 332 1.28 -0.63 5.35
CA HIS A 332 1.37 0.65 6.07
C HIS A 332 1.01 1.91 5.26
N PHE A 333 1.07 1.89 3.93
CA PHE A 333 0.62 3.05 3.12
C PHE A 333 -0.89 3.11 2.83
N PHE A 334 -1.70 2.20 3.37
CA PHE A 334 -3.13 2.26 3.14
C PHE A 334 -3.77 3.41 3.96
N PRO A 335 -4.49 4.36 3.34
CA PRO A 335 -5.02 5.52 4.05
C PRO A 335 -5.92 5.14 5.24
N GLY A 336 -5.65 5.71 6.41
CA GLY A 336 -6.44 5.48 7.63
C GLY A 336 -6.23 4.09 8.26
N TYR A 337 -5.28 3.28 7.76
CA TYR A 337 -4.93 2.00 8.34
C TYR A 337 -3.50 2.03 8.88
N SER A 338 -3.34 1.65 10.14
CA SER A 338 -2.03 1.57 10.79
C SER A 338 -1.68 0.12 11.05
N LEU A 339 -0.64 -0.37 10.38
CA LEU A 339 -0.20 -1.77 10.45
C LEU A 339 0.59 -2.06 11.74
N ASN A 340 0.15 -3.04 12.52
CA ASN A 340 0.91 -3.59 13.65
C ASN A 340 1.56 -4.94 13.30
N LEU A 341 2.71 -4.92 12.62
CA LEU A 341 3.35 -6.17 12.23
C LEU A 341 3.69 -7.08 13.44
N PRO A 342 4.31 -6.61 14.54
CA PRO A 342 4.57 -7.44 15.72
C PRO A 342 3.33 -8.14 16.29
N GLN A 343 2.22 -7.42 16.42
CA GLN A 343 0.98 -8.00 16.93
C GLN A 343 0.37 -9.04 15.96
N LEU A 344 0.44 -8.79 14.66
CA LEU A 344 0.00 -9.76 13.65
C LEU A 344 0.85 -11.03 13.70
N ILE A 345 2.17 -10.91 13.88
CA ILE A 345 3.04 -12.08 14.06
C ILE A 345 2.66 -12.87 15.31
N GLU A 346 2.47 -12.20 16.46
CA GLU A 346 2.10 -12.86 17.72
C GLU A 346 0.74 -13.56 17.66
N THR A 347 -0.25 -12.91 17.05
CA THR A 347 -1.64 -13.38 17.02
C THR A 347 -1.90 -14.41 15.91
N LYS A 348 -1.34 -14.21 14.72
CA LYS A 348 -1.57 -15.08 13.56
C LYS A 348 -0.56 -16.21 13.46
N LYS A 349 0.65 -16.01 14.01
CA LYS A 349 1.78 -16.96 13.98
C LYS A 349 2.03 -17.49 12.56
N PRO A 350 2.33 -16.60 11.59
CA PRO A 350 2.57 -17.03 10.22
C PRO A 350 3.92 -17.73 10.07
N ASP A 351 4.03 -18.61 9.09
CA ASP A 351 5.28 -19.24 8.67
C ASP A 351 6.02 -18.42 7.61
N VAL A 352 5.35 -17.45 6.98
CA VAL A 352 5.95 -16.51 6.02
C VAL A 352 5.19 -15.18 6.03
N VAL A 353 5.91 -14.08 5.84
CA VAL A 353 5.32 -12.76 5.55
C VAL A 353 5.59 -12.37 4.10
N ILE A 354 4.53 -11.97 3.37
CA ILE A 354 4.63 -11.58 1.97
C ILE A 354 4.10 -10.16 1.83
N TYR A 355 4.94 -9.23 1.39
CA TYR A 355 4.51 -7.89 1.02
C TYR A 355 4.14 -7.86 -0.47
N VAL A 356 3.02 -7.27 -0.82
CA VAL A 356 2.60 -7.02 -2.22
C VAL A 356 2.21 -5.55 -2.37
N MET A 357 3.07 -4.76 -2.98
CA MET A 357 2.95 -3.30 -2.99
C MET A 357 3.21 -2.76 -4.38
N THR A 358 2.48 -1.75 -4.84
CA THR A 358 2.84 -1.06 -6.08
C THR A 358 4.06 -0.15 -5.91
N GLU A 359 4.92 -0.12 -6.92
CA GLU A 359 6.08 0.79 -7.03
C GLU A 359 5.74 2.28 -6.83
N ARG A 360 4.46 2.71 -6.90
CA ARG A 360 4.11 4.12 -6.67
C ARG A 360 4.39 4.59 -5.24
N PHE A 361 4.54 3.67 -4.29
CA PHE A 361 4.92 3.96 -2.91
C PHE A 361 6.44 3.98 -2.69
N ASP A 362 7.26 3.70 -3.70
CA ASP A 362 8.73 3.69 -3.58
C ASP A 362 9.34 5.06 -3.18
N ILE A 363 8.56 6.14 -3.28
CA ILE A 363 8.97 7.49 -2.86
C ILE A 363 9.04 7.67 -1.35
N GLU A 364 8.49 6.73 -0.58
CA GLU A 364 8.42 6.76 0.88
C GLU A 364 9.02 5.46 1.44
N PRO A 365 9.85 5.49 2.50
CA PRO A 365 10.37 4.28 3.15
C PRO A 365 9.24 3.34 3.62
N LEU A 366 9.51 2.02 3.60
CA LEU A 366 8.60 0.92 3.99
C LEU A 366 8.12 0.93 5.47
N GLY A 367 8.30 2.05 6.17
CA GLY A 367 7.98 2.21 7.58
C GLY A 367 8.87 3.24 8.26
N ASN A 368 8.68 3.36 9.58
CA ASN A 368 9.43 4.29 10.42
C ASN A 368 10.87 3.76 10.64
N LEU A 369 11.86 4.43 10.05
CA LEU A 369 13.29 4.08 10.20
C LEU A 369 13.77 4.16 11.64
N TYR A 370 13.30 5.15 12.42
CA TYR A 370 13.69 5.26 13.82
C TYR A 370 13.19 4.06 14.63
N TYR A 371 11.96 3.62 14.39
CA TYR A 371 11.40 2.43 15.03
C TYR A 371 12.26 1.19 14.77
N TRP A 372 12.55 0.91 13.50
CA TRP A 372 13.28 -0.30 13.10
C TRP A 372 14.75 -0.28 13.57
N ARG A 373 15.40 0.89 13.55
CA ARG A 373 16.74 1.05 14.13
C ARG A 373 16.73 0.83 15.65
N SER A 374 15.75 1.39 16.36
CA SER A 374 15.62 1.25 17.82
C SER A 374 15.34 -0.20 18.21
N GLU A 375 14.48 -0.91 17.46
CA GLU A 375 14.26 -2.35 17.61
C GLU A 375 15.57 -3.13 17.44
N ARG A 376 16.28 -2.91 16.32
CA ARG A 376 17.55 -3.61 16.02
C ARG A 376 18.55 -3.41 17.14
N ASN A 377 18.78 -2.17 17.55
CA ASN A 377 19.77 -1.83 18.57
C ASN A 377 19.41 -2.45 19.92
N TYR A 378 18.13 -2.42 20.29
CA TYR A 378 17.62 -3.11 21.47
C TYR A 378 17.84 -4.63 21.38
N ARG A 379 17.50 -5.26 20.25
CA ARG A 379 17.66 -6.70 20.01
C ARG A 379 19.12 -7.14 20.07
N GLU A 380 20.04 -6.36 19.51
CA GLU A 380 21.49 -6.62 19.54
C GLU A 380 22.14 -6.33 20.90
N SER A 381 21.46 -5.55 21.74
CA SER A 381 21.92 -5.27 23.11
C SER A 381 21.50 -6.35 24.11
N LYS A 382 20.55 -7.23 23.76
CA LYS A 382 20.03 -8.30 24.66
C LYS A 382 21.05 -9.30 25.19
N ALA A 383 22.31 -9.25 24.75
CA ALA A 383 23.38 -10.05 25.34
C ALA A 383 23.78 -9.59 26.76
N ASP A 384 23.49 -8.34 27.15
CA ASP A 384 23.93 -7.71 28.41
C ASP A 384 22.73 -7.34 29.32
N ILE A 385 21.86 -8.31 29.64
CA ILE A 385 20.64 -8.07 30.41
C ILE A 385 20.98 -7.60 31.84
N LEU A 386 20.57 -6.37 32.17
CA LEU A 386 20.52 -5.87 33.53
C LEU A 386 19.05 -5.59 33.87
N PRO A 387 18.39 -6.41 34.70
CA PRO A 387 16.99 -6.19 35.04
C PRO A 387 16.81 -4.82 35.68
N LEU A 388 15.95 -4.00 35.08
CA LEU A 388 15.66 -2.67 35.58
C LEU A 388 14.74 -2.72 36.78
N LYS A 389 15.21 -2.19 37.91
CA LYS A 389 14.35 -1.86 39.05
C LYS A 389 13.86 -0.43 38.90
N VAL A 390 12.58 -0.27 38.59
CA VAL A 390 11.90 1.03 38.66
C VAL A 390 11.48 1.25 40.12
N THR A 391 12.20 2.10 40.85
CA THR A 391 11.79 2.57 42.18
C THR A 391 11.14 3.94 42.08
N ALA A 392 9.81 3.97 42.20
CA ALA A 392 9.05 5.20 42.34
C ALA A 392 9.08 5.68 43.79
N GLY A 393 9.43 6.95 44.01
CA GLY A 393 9.49 7.58 45.33
C GLY A 393 8.12 7.65 46.02
N GLY A 394 7.79 6.64 46.82
CA GLY A 394 6.77 6.73 47.87
C GLY A 394 5.30 6.58 47.47
N SER A 395 4.96 6.58 46.17
CA SER A 395 3.60 6.28 45.69
C SER A 395 3.66 5.33 44.50
N ARG A 396 2.83 4.28 44.58
CA ARG A 396 2.63 3.20 43.60
C ARG A 396 2.65 3.72 42.15
N VAL A 397 3.66 3.37 41.34
CA VAL A 397 3.50 3.37 39.88
C VAL A 397 2.65 2.16 39.55
N SER A 398 1.33 2.36 39.50
CA SER A 398 0.43 1.40 38.88
C SER A 398 0.56 1.58 37.37
N LEU A 399 1.33 0.71 36.72
CA LEU A 399 1.23 0.47 35.27
C LEU A 399 -0.10 -0.27 35.01
N ASP A 400 -1.22 0.31 35.42
CA ASP A 400 -2.52 -0.34 35.23
C ASP A 400 -3.00 -0.12 33.79
N THR A 401 -3.00 -1.23 33.06
CA THR A 401 -3.73 -1.54 31.81
C THR A 401 -3.22 -0.98 30.48
N ALA A 402 -2.52 0.17 30.42
CA ALA A 402 -2.16 0.81 29.13
C ALA A 402 -0.68 0.68 28.71
N PHE A 403 0.24 0.47 29.65
CA PHE A 403 1.69 0.40 29.37
C PHE A 403 2.35 -0.70 30.23
N VAL A 404 3.29 -1.43 29.64
CA VAL A 404 4.14 -2.42 30.33
C VAL A 404 5.59 -2.14 29.93
N LEU A 405 6.45 -1.81 30.90
CA LEU A 405 7.89 -1.83 30.66
C LEU A 405 8.33 -3.28 30.66
N ASN A 406 8.70 -3.79 29.48
CA ASN A 406 9.09 -5.19 29.35
C ASN A 406 10.51 -5.39 29.88
N ASP A 407 11.44 -4.55 29.42
CA ASP A 407 12.85 -4.57 29.79
C ASP A 407 13.58 -3.31 29.27
N GLY A 408 14.83 -3.13 29.72
CA GLY A 408 15.73 -2.13 29.18
C GLY A 408 17.19 -2.50 29.38
N ILE A 409 18.06 -2.01 28.52
CA ILE A 409 19.47 -2.43 28.42
C ILE A 409 20.36 -1.20 28.32
N THR A 410 21.42 -1.16 29.12
CA THR A 410 22.41 -0.08 29.06
C THR A 410 23.66 -0.55 28.32
N LYS A 411 23.95 0.03 27.15
CA LYS A 411 25.14 -0.27 26.34
C LYS A 411 25.76 1.02 25.81
N GLY A 412 27.08 1.19 25.98
CA GLY A 412 27.80 2.36 25.46
C GLY A 412 27.32 3.72 26.00
N GLY A 413 26.65 3.76 27.16
CA GLY A 413 26.06 4.98 27.70
C GLY A 413 24.66 5.33 27.17
N VAL A 414 24.06 4.43 26.39
CA VAL A 414 22.66 4.50 25.90
C VAL A 414 21.83 3.44 26.61
N LEU A 415 20.61 3.81 26.98
CA LEU A 415 19.55 2.97 27.51
C LEU A 415 18.57 2.65 26.38
N HIS A 416 18.48 1.38 26.00
CA HIS A 416 17.51 0.88 25.04
C HIS A 416 16.29 0.34 25.80
N LEU A 417 15.10 0.85 25.52
CA LEU A 417 13.86 0.45 26.18
C LEU A 417 12.93 -0.28 25.23
N ARG A 418 12.25 -1.33 25.72
CA ARG A 418 11.05 -1.88 25.10
C ARG A 418 9.85 -1.68 26.01
N LEU A 419 8.88 -0.95 25.49
CA LEU A 419 7.61 -0.68 26.13
C LEU A 419 6.49 -1.35 25.34
N ARG A 420 5.56 -2.01 26.02
CA ARG A 420 4.35 -2.54 25.40
C ARG A 420 3.18 -1.64 25.74
N SER A 421 2.47 -1.10 24.76
CA SER A 421 1.33 -0.21 24.98
C SER A 421 0.06 -0.72 24.33
N LYS A 422 -1.08 -0.58 25.00
CA LYS A 422 -2.41 -0.76 24.42
C LYS A 422 -3.04 0.61 24.24
N SER A 423 -2.84 1.22 23.08
CA SER A 423 -3.40 2.53 22.74
C SER A 423 -3.72 2.57 21.25
N ASP A 424 -4.80 3.26 20.88
CA ASP A 424 -5.34 3.27 19.52
C ASP A 424 -4.91 4.50 18.69
N THR A 425 -3.89 5.26 19.13
CA THR A 425 -3.54 6.57 18.54
C THR A 425 -2.03 6.87 18.50
N TYR A 426 -1.44 7.39 19.58
CA TYR A 426 0.01 7.68 19.66
C TYR A 426 0.51 7.50 21.09
N VAL A 427 1.78 7.18 21.24
CA VAL A 427 2.47 7.17 22.52
C VAL A 427 3.51 8.29 22.48
N HIS A 428 3.35 9.24 23.40
CA HIS A 428 4.30 10.31 23.60
C HIS A 428 5.23 9.92 24.74
N LEU A 429 6.53 9.90 24.48
CA LEU A 429 7.58 9.75 25.48
C LEU A 429 8.33 11.08 25.58
N ALA A 430 8.33 11.71 26.75
CA ALA A 430 9.17 12.87 27.04
C ALA A 430 10.19 12.54 28.13
N TYR A 431 11.44 12.95 27.96
CA TYR A 431 12.49 12.81 28.98
C TYR A 431 13.36 14.06 29.11
N GLY A 432 13.80 14.38 30.32
CA GLY A 432 14.69 15.52 30.61
C GLY A 432 14.20 16.39 31.77
N ALA A 433 14.85 17.52 32.02
CA ALA A 433 14.42 18.46 33.05
C ALA A 433 13.13 19.20 32.62
N GLU A 434 12.27 19.61 33.55
CA GLU A 434 10.96 20.25 33.26
C GLU A 434 11.04 21.41 32.24
N ARG A 435 12.16 22.13 32.18
CA ARG A 435 12.38 23.27 31.27
C ARG A 435 13.14 22.93 29.98
N ALA A 436 13.56 21.68 29.79
CA ALA A 436 14.32 21.19 28.64
C ALA A 436 14.06 19.68 28.43
N ARG A 437 12.86 19.35 27.96
CA ARG A 437 12.45 17.98 27.64
C ARG A 437 12.78 17.65 26.19
N ASN A 438 13.34 16.47 25.97
CA ASN A 438 13.37 15.83 24.67
C ASN A 438 12.08 15.02 24.51
N GLU A 439 11.42 15.17 23.38
CA GLU A 439 10.12 14.56 23.10
C GLU A 439 10.23 13.59 21.92
N PHE A 440 9.64 12.42 22.10
CA PHE A 440 9.57 11.34 21.12
C PHE A 440 8.10 10.99 20.94
N TYR A 441 7.68 10.94 19.68
CA TYR A 441 6.32 10.61 19.30
C TYR A 441 6.40 9.34 18.47
N GLU A 442 5.88 8.24 19.00
CA GLU A 442 5.68 7.03 18.22
C GLU A 442 4.18 6.85 17.96
N THR A 443 3.82 6.78 16.67
CA THR A 443 2.46 6.45 16.28
C THR A 443 2.21 4.99 16.62
N VAL A 444 1.23 4.75 17.49
CA VAL A 444 0.80 3.39 17.82
C VAL A 444 -0.43 3.03 17.01
N THR A 445 -0.52 1.76 16.71
CA THR A 445 -1.59 1.16 15.92
C THR A 445 -2.61 0.50 16.85
N ARG A 446 -3.81 0.15 16.37
CA ARG A 446 -4.82 -0.50 17.23
C ARG A 446 -4.28 -1.77 17.87
N GLY A 447 -4.51 -1.94 19.18
CA GLY A 447 -4.10 -3.12 19.92
C GLY A 447 -2.79 -2.96 20.69
N TRP A 448 -2.07 -4.07 20.92
CA TRP A 448 -0.82 -4.07 21.69
C TRP A 448 0.36 -3.76 20.78
N ASN A 449 1.10 -2.70 21.07
CA ASN A 449 2.26 -2.24 20.33
C ASN A 449 3.52 -2.48 21.15
N ASP A 450 4.53 -3.08 20.55
CA ASP A 450 5.89 -2.99 21.07
C ASP A 450 6.52 -1.71 20.53
N LEU A 451 6.98 -0.86 21.44
CA LEU A 451 7.65 0.41 21.20
C LEU A 451 9.08 0.33 21.66
N TYR A 452 9.99 0.85 20.86
CA TYR A 452 11.41 0.85 21.14
C TYR A 452 11.93 2.28 21.22
N PHE A 453 12.70 2.58 22.26
CA PHE A 453 13.25 3.92 22.47
C PHE A 453 14.72 3.86 22.88
N GLU A 454 15.47 4.88 22.49
CA GLU A 454 16.87 5.06 22.89
C GLU A 454 17.01 6.34 23.71
N LEU A 455 17.47 6.20 24.95
CA LEU A 455 17.66 7.29 25.90
C LEU A 455 19.12 7.34 26.36
N PRO A 456 19.64 8.49 26.83
CA PRO A 456 20.91 8.51 27.55
C PRO A 456 20.82 7.64 28.82
N ALA A 457 21.88 6.88 29.17
CA ALA A 457 21.90 6.02 30.37
C ALA A 457 21.76 6.79 31.69
N ARG A 458 22.03 8.10 31.67
CA ARG A 458 21.74 9.04 32.74
C ARG A 458 20.93 10.19 32.16
N PRO A 459 19.60 10.07 32.02
CA PRO A 459 18.77 11.11 31.41
C PRO A 459 18.65 12.39 32.27
N GLY A 460 19.48 12.53 33.33
CA GLY A 460 19.41 13.58 34.35
C GLY A 460 18.39 13.24 35.45
N ASN A 461 18.13 14.16 36.38
CA ASN A 461 17.00 14.08 37.33
C ASN A 461 15.62 14.14 36.62
N GLY A 462 15.58 13.78 35.34
CA GLY A 462 14.48 13.94 34.42
C GLY A 462 13.52 12.78 34.52
N VAL A 463 12.29 13.14 34.84
CA VAL A 463 11.11 12.30 34.73
C VAL A 463 10.98 11.76 33.30
N ILE A 464 10.69 10.47 33.13
CA ILE A 464 10.15 9.96 31.86
C ILE A 464 8.63 10.02 31.97
N ASP A 465 8.01 10.85 31.15
CA ASP A 465 6.55 10.90 31.03
C ASP A 465 6.12 10.15 29.79
N LEU A 466 5.34 9.10 29.99
CA LEU A 466 4.61 8.41 28.94
C LEU A 466 3.17 8.90 28.98
N THR A 467 2.72 9.54 27.91
CA THR A 467 1.33 9.98 27.78
C THR A 467 0.64 9.24 26.64
N SER A 468 -0.51 8.64 26.93
CA SER A 468 -1.47 8.21 25.91
C SER A 468 -2.63 9.21 25.81
N PRO A 469 -3.33 9.31 24.66
CA PRO A 469 -4.45 10.24 24.48
C PRO A 469 -5.64 10.06 25.41
N ASP A 470 -5.79 8.89 26.03
CA ASP A 470 -6.81 8.63 27.05
C ASP A 470 -6.49 9.33 28.40
N GLY A 471 -5.43 10.13 28.45
CA GLY A 471 -4.96 10.82 29.65
C GLY A 471 -4.15 9.92 30.58
N ASN A 472 -3.84 8.68 30.19
CA ASN A 472 -2.94 7.85 30.99
C ASN A 472 -1.54 8.44 30.92
N VAL A 473 -1.04 8.87 32.08
CA VAL A 473 0.32 9.33 32.29
C VAL A 473 1.02 8.27 33.14
N ALA A 474 2.07 7.65 32.61
CA ALA A 474 3.01 6.87 33.41
C ALA A 474 4.26 7.73 33.62
N GLU A 475 4.44 8.16 34.87
CA GLU A 475 5.58 8.95 35.29
C GLU A 475 6.64 8.04 35.92
N ILE A 476 7.84 8.03 35.34
CA ILE A 476 8.98 7.30 35.89
C ILE A 476 9.91 8.32 36.56
N GLN A 477 9.73 8.54 37.87
CA GLN A 477 10.59 9.43 38.67
C GLN A 477 11.83 8.69 39.20
N GLN A 478 12.97 9.38 39.27
CA GLN A 478 14.22 8.91 39.90
C GLN A 478 14.72 7.54 39.43
N ALA A 479 14.55 7.22 38.14
CA ALA A 479 15.10 5.97 37.61
C ALA A 479 16.63 6.05 37.53
N ASP A 480 17.29 5.54 38.58
CA ASP A 480 18.72 5.22 38.54
C ASP A 480 18.84 3.87 37.81
N PHE A 481 19.00 3.92 36.49
CA PHE A 481 19.15 2.74 35.61
C PHE A 481 20.53 2.09 35.84
N LYS A 482 20.76 1.55 37.05
CA LYS A 482 21.98 0.83 37.38
C LYS A 482 21.88 -0.62 36.95
N PRO A 483 23.01 -1.21 36.51
CA PRO A 483 23.16 -2.65 36.47
C PRO A 483 22.64 -3.27 37.76
N ALA A 484 21.70 -4.22 37.69
CA ALA A 484 21.46 -5.10 38.82
C ALA A 484 22.77 -5.85 39.07
N GLY A 485 23.39 -5.56 40.22
CA GLY A 485 24.66 -6.17 40.61
C GLY A 485 24.57 -7.66 40.86
#